data_AF-A0A1L5KKL5-F1
#
_entry.id   AF-A0A1L5KKL5-F1
#
_cell.length_a   1.000
_cell.length_b   1.000
_cell.length_c   1.000
_cell.angle_alpha   90.00
_cell.angle_beta   90.00
_cell.angle_gamma   90.00
#
_symmetry.space_group_name_H-M   'P 1'
#
loop_
_entity.id
_entity.type
_entity.pdbx_description
1 polymer ?
#
loop_
_entity_poly.entity_id
_entity_poly.type
_entity_poly.pdbx_seq_one_letter_code
_entity_poly.pdbx_strand_id
1 'polypeptide(L)'
;MAQLEKNYGKEGADIIIDNCQVCIYGGFAPNSEAANVLSKTLGDRTVMTGSISQGRDKSKSLQMTGRPLMTPDELKIMPKDTFIVTRTGVKPMKTKLKLFFEWGIELNETYPMRQAVVRKVNYENKKPIEEAIAKKYGLPQNPLQQPVKRPMQEQDKPLCNISKTMKGVEKSYD
;
A
#
# COMPACT_ATOMS: atom_id res chain seq x y z
N MET A 1 6.95 -6.66 -0.78
CA MET A 1 6.81 -6.62 -2.25
C MET A 1 6.02 -7.83 -2.76
N ALA A 2 6.36 -9.07 -2.36
CA ALA A 2 5.63 -10.29 -2.75
C ALA A 2 4.08 -10.26 -2.65
N GLN A 3 3.49 -9.57 -1.65
CA GLN A 3 2.03 -9.46 -1.55
C GLN A 3 1.41 -8.57 -2.65
N LEU A 4 2.09 -7.49 -3.04
CA LEU A 4 1.65 -6.61 -4.12
C LEU A 4 1.76 -7.35 -5.46
N GLU A 5 2.87 -8.04 -5.69
CA GLU A 5 3.07 -8.86 -6.89
C GLU A 5 2.02 -9.96 -7.03
N LYS A 6 1.63 -10.60 -5.91
CA LYS A 6 0.59 -11.63 -5.92
C LYS A 6 -0.79 -11.08 -6.33
N ASN A 7 -1.11 -9.85 -5.93
CA ASN A 7 -2.43 -9.27 -6.17
C ASN A 7 -2.54 -8.50 -7.49
N TYR A 8 -1.46 -7.86 -7.94
CA TYR A 8 -1.46 -6.95 -9.09
C TYR A 8 -0.55 -7.42 -10.24
N GLY A 9 0.11 -8.57 -10.09
CA GLY A 9 1.19 -8.98 -10.98
C GLY A 9 2.46 -8.17 -10.76
N LYS A 10 3.55 -8.58 -11.41
CA LYS A 10 4.85 -7.91 -11.30
C LYS A 10 4.78 -6.47 -11.85
N GLU A 11 4.22 -6.31 -13.05
CA GLU A 11 4.08 -5.01 -13.71
C GLU A 11 3.22 -4.03 -12.90
N GLY A 12 2.10 -4.50 -12.35
CA GLY A 12 1.22 -3.66 -11.53
C GLY A 12 1.86 -3.24 -10.20
N ALA A 13 2.63 -4.13 -9.57
CA ALA A 13 3.36 -3.82 -8.35
C ALA A 13 4.43 -2.75 -8.59
N ASP A 14 5.20 -2.87 -9.67
CA ASP A 14 6.25 -1.91 -10.05
C ASP A 14 5.65 -0.52 -10.31
N ILE A 15 4.53 -0.43 -11.04
CA ILE A 15 3.82 0.84 -11.29
C ILE A 15 3.39 1.54 -9.99
N ILE A 16 2.83 0.78 -9.04
CA ILE A 16 2.37 1.35 -7.76
C ILE A 16 3.55 1.86 -6.94
N ILE A 17 4.66 1.11 -6.92
CA ILE A 17 5.87 1.50 -6.20
C ILE A 17 6.49 2.76 -6.83
N ASP A 18 6.56 2.83 -8.15
CA ASP A 18 7.14 3.97 -8.87
C ASP A 18 6.37 5.27 -8.65
N ASN A 19 5.06 5.20 -8.41
CA ASN A 19 4.26 6.38 -8.09
C ASN A 19 4.48 6.92 -6.67
N CYS A 20 5.08 6.13 -5.77
CA CYS A 20 5.31 6.57 -4.40
C CYS A 20 6.46 7.60 -4.33
N GLN A 21 6.13 8.85 -3.98
CA GLN A 21 7.14 9.91 -3.79
C GLN A 21 7.95 9.81 -2.49
N VAL A 22 7.39 9.10 -1.50
CA VAL A 22 7.99 8.91 -0.18
C VAL A 22 7.93 7.44 0.17
N CYS A 23 9.08 6.86 0.51
CA CYS A 23 9.16 5.50 0.99
C CYS A 23 9.81 5.50 2.38
N ILE A 24 9.19 4.75 3.30
CA ILE A 24 9.67 4.57 4.65
C ILE A 24 9.93 3.08 4.83
N TYR A 25 11.17 2.75 5.18
CA TYR A 25 11.59 1.38 5.40
C TYR A 25 11.94 1.20 6.87
N GLY A 26 11.35 0.18 7.50
CA GLY A 26 11.65 -0.20 8.88
C GLY A 26 11.51 -1.71 9.04
N GLY A 27 12.48 -2.32 9.70
CA GLY A 27 12.49 -3.75 10.02
C GLY A 27 12.52 -4.67 8.79
N PHE A 28 13.65 -5.34 8.57
CA PHE A 28 13.74 -6.37 7.54
C PHE A 28 13.66 -7.75 8.17
N ALA A 29 12.85 -8.65 7.59
CA ALA A 29 12.94 -10.06 7.94
C ALA A 29 14.29 -10.62 7.43
N PRO A 30 14.94 -11.54 8.17
CA PRO A 30 16.30 -12.00 7.87
C PRO A 30 16.45 -12.63 6.47
N ASN A 31 15.39 -13.28 5.98
CA ASN A 31 15.36 -13.93 4.67
C ASN A 31 14.72 -13.07 3.56
N SER A 32 14.40 -11.80 3.84
CA SER A 32 13.67 -10.96 2.89
C SER A 32 14.56 -10.47 1.75
N GLU A 33 14.09 -10.60 0.52
CA GLU A 33 14.70 -10.00 -0.67
C GLU A 33 14.55 -8.47 -0.71
N ALA A 34 13.63 -7.89 0.08
CA ALA A 34 13.37 -6.45 0.10
C ALA A 34 14.62 -5.62 0.49
N ALA A 35 15.52 -6.18 1.31
CA ALA A 35 16.77 -5.51 1.68
C ALA A 35 17.72 -5.35 0.49
N ASN A 36 17.74 -6.32 -0.44
CA ASN A 36 18.57 -6.25 -1.65
C ASN A 36 18.05 -5.19 -2.61
N VAL A 37 16.73 -5.12 -2.79
CA VAL A 37 16.09 -4.09 -3.62
C VAL A 37 16.37 -2.70 -3.04
N LEU A 38 16.18 -2.52 -1.73
CA LEU A 38 16.46 -1.24 -1.08
C LEU A 38 17.94 -0.82 -1.18
N SER A 39 18.87 -1.74 -0.96
CA SER A 39 20.30 -1.43 -1.06
C SER A 39 20.65 -0.91 -2.46
N LYS A 40 20.07 -1.49 -3.50
CA LYS A 40 20.20 -1.00 -4.89
C LYS A 40 19.56 0.37 -5.08
N THR A 41 18.36 0.60 -4.54
CA THR A 41 17.66 1.90 -4.62
C THR A 41 18.41 3.03 -3.92
N LEU A 42 19.08 2.75 -2.80
CA LEU A 42 19.90 3.73 -2.07
C LEU A 42 21.19 4.11 -2.82
N GLY A 43 21.67 3.22 -3.68
CA GLY A 43 22.86 3.41 -4.50
C GLY A 43 24.18 3.24 -3.76
N ASP A 44 25.25 3.62 -4.43
CA ASP A 44 26.63 3.46 -3.97
C ASP A 44 27.24 4.77 -3.46
N ARG A 45 28.17 4.63 -2.52
CA ARG A 45 29.08 5.69 -2.10
C ARG A 45 30.51 5.35 -2.52
N THR A 46 31.25 6.37 -2.94
CA THR A 46 32.68 6.23 -3.16
C THR A 46 33.40 6.18 -1.82
N VAL A 47 34.19 5.13 -1.60
CA VAL A 47 35.04 4.95 -0.42
C VAL A 47 36.51 4.91 -0.84
N MET A 48 37.36 5.52 -0.02
CA MET A 48 38.80 5.45 -0.16
C MET A 48 39.30 4.18 0.51
N THR A 49 39.73 3.21 -0.29
CA THR A 49 40.33 1.97 0.18
C THR A 49 41.84 2.11 0.13
N GLY A 50 42.53 1.87 1.24
CA GLY A 50 43.99 1.88 1.30
C GLY A 50 44.53 0.56 1.79
N SER A 51 45.60 0.07 1.17
CA SER A 51 46.39 -1.04 1.70
C SER A 51 47.69 -0.49 2.28
N ILE A 52 48.02 -0.95 3.50
CA ILE A 52 49.26 -0.61 4.18
C ILE A 52 50.08 -1.88 4.28
N SER A 53 51.15 -1.96 3.50
CA SER A 53 52.13 -3.04 3.62
C SER A 53 53.23 -2.60 4.58
N GLN A 54 53.37 -3.32 5.69
CA GLN A 54 54.45 -3.15 6.65
C GLN A 54 55.54 -4.19 6.33
N GLY A 55 56.29 -3.96 5.26
CA GLY A 55 57.50 -4.72 4.90
C GLY A 55 58.78 -3.95 5.25
N ARG A 56 59.89 -4.32 4.62
CA ARG A 56 61.18 -3.59 4.73
C ARG A 56 61.04 -2.14 4.22
N ASP A 57 60.24 -1.96 3.17
CA ASP A 57 59.77 -0.66 2.67
C ASP A 57 58.30 -0.46 3.05
N LYS A 58 57.99 0.66 3.70
CA LYS A 58 56.61 1.03 4.09
C LYS A 58 55.90 1.63 2.88
N SER A 59 55.10 0.83 2.20
CA SER A 59 54.31 1.27 1.04
C SER A 59 52.84 1.45 1.41
N LYS A 60 52.28 2.61 1.04
CA LYS A 60 50.85 2.92 1.15
C LYS A 60 50.28 3.05 -0.25
N SER A 61 49.29 2.22 -0.60
CA SER A 61 48.51 2.39 -1.82
C SER A 61 47.10 2.81 -1.45
N LEU A 62 46.57 3.85 -2.10
CA LEU A 62 45.20 4.33 -1.92
C LEU A 62 44.46 4.27 -3.26
N GLN A 63 43.26 3.70 -3.25
CA GLN A 63 42.40 3.52 -4.41
C GLN A 63 40.97 3.96 -4.07
N MET A 64 40.28 4.59 -5.03
CA MET A 64 38.85 4.89 -4.90
C MET A 64 38.06 3.66 -5.36
N THR A 65 37.10 3.21 -4.55
CA THR A 65 36.21 2.09 -4.90
C THR A 65 34.77 2.44 -4.58
N GLY A 66 33.81 1.94 -5.37
CA GLY A 66 32.38 2.06 -5.05
C GLY A 66 31.96 1.00 -4.04
N ARG A 67 31.23 1.40 -2.99
CA ARG A 67 30.60 0.50 -2.02
C ARG A 67 29.13 0.90 -1.84
N PRO A 68 28.18 -0.03 -1.73
CA PRO A 68 26.80 0.29 -1.37
C PRO A 68 26.71 1.22 -0.16
N LEU A 69 25.81 2.20 -0.21
CA LEU A 69 25.62 3.16 0.88
C LEU A 69 25.30 2.43 2.19
N MET A 70 24.42 1.43 2.11
CA MET A 70 24.14 0.47 3.17
C MET A 70 24.02 -0.91 2.56
N THR A 71 24.76 -1.88 3.10
CA THR A 71 24.69 -3.27 2.60
C THR A 71 23.38 -3.94 3.03
N PRO A 72 22.90 -4.96 2.30
CA PRO A 72 21.69 -5.69 2.68
C PRO A 72 21.79 -6.30 4.09
N ASP A 73 22.98 -6.70 4.52
CA ASP A 73 23.21 -7.25 5.85
C ASP A 73 23.17 -6.16 6.94
N GLU A 74 23.72 -4.98 6.66
CA GLU A 74 23.57 -3.80 7.52
C GLU A 74 22.09 -3.37 7.66
N LEU A 75 21.29 -3.52 6.60
CA LEU A 75 19.84 -3.28 6.63
C LEU A 75 19.11 -4.30 7.51
N LYS A 76 19.49 -5.58 7.46
CA LYS A 76 18.89 -6.65 8.26
C LYS A 76 19.21 -6.53 9.76
N ILE A 77 20.41 -6.05 10.09
CA ILE A 77 20.87 -5.87 11.48
C ILE A 77 20.42 -4.51 12.05
N MET A 78 19.61 -3.75 11.32
CA MET A 78 19.15 -2.45 11.78
C MET A 78 18.43 -2.56 13.13
N PRO A 79 18.80 -1.73 14.11
CA PRO A 79 18.12 -1.74 15.39
C PRO A 79 16.64 -1.39 15.20
N LYS A 80 15.81 -1.98 16.06
CA LYS A 80 14.39 -1.64 16.17
C LYS A 80 14.23 -0.13 16.39
N ASP A 81 13.11 0.42 15.95
CA ASP A 81 12.76 1.86 16.03
C ASP A 81 13.60 2.80 15.15
N THR A 82 14.41 2.24 14.25
CA THR A 82 15.13 3.02 13.25
C THR A 82 14.54 2.80 11.86
N PHE A 83 14.34 3.91 11.14
CA PHE A 83 13.73 3.93 9.83
C PHE A 83 14.65 4.63 8.83
N ILE A 84 14.61 4.15 7.59
CA ILE A 84 15.18 4.85 6.44
C ILE A 84 14.03 5.54 5.74
N VAL A 85 14.10 6.86 5.65
CA VAL A 85 13.14 7.69 4.92
C VAL A 85 13.81 8.15 3.64
N THR A 86 13.21 7.80 2.51
CA THR A 86 13.57 8.32 1.19
C THR A 86 12.41 9.17 0.69
N ARG A 87 12.75 10.33 0.12
CA ARG A 87 11.79 11.21 -0.56
C ARG A 87 12.42 11.68 -1.86
N THR A 88 11.60 11.81 -2.90
CA THR A 88 12.04 12.33 -4.20
C THR A 88 12.72 13.70 -4.04
N GLY A 89 13.92 13.84 -4.61
CA GLY A 89 14.68 15.08 -4.64
C GLY A 89 15.51 15.40 -3.39
N VAL A 90 15.50 14.54 -2.37
CA VAL A 90 16.33 14.72 -1.16
C VAL A 90 17.17 13.49 -0.85
N LYS A 91 18.28 13.72 -0.15
CA LYS A 91 19.15 12.63 0.31
C LYS A 91 18.40 11.76 1.33
N PRO A 92 18.49 10.41 1.24
CA PRO A 92 17.90 9.54 2.24
C PRO A 92 18.39 9.85 3.65
N MET A 93 17.48 9.75 4.62
CA MET A 93 17.75 10.01 6.03
C MET A 93 17.44 8.80 6.90
N LYS A 94 18.38 8.47 7.79
CA LYS A 94 18.19 7.46 8.83
C LYS A 94 17.68 8.16 10.09
N THR A 95 16.46 7.84 10.51
CA THR A 95 15.75 8.57 11.58
C THR A 95 15.06 7.61 12.52
N LYS A 96 14.94 7.99 13.80
CA LYS A 96 14.07 7.31 14.76
C LYS A 96 12.72 8.00 14.76
N LEU A 97 11.67 7.26 14.39
CA LEU A 97 10.30 7.79 14.44
C LEU A 97 9.75 7.49 15.84
N LYS A 98 9.26 8.52 16.52
CA LYS A 98 8.60 8.35 17.82
C LYS A 98 7.31 7.55 17.64
N LEU A 99 6.93 6.80 18.67
CA LEU A 99 5.63 6.14 18.74
C LEU A 99 4.52 7.19 18.84
N PHE A 100 3.32 6.87 18.33
CA PHE A 100 2.19 7.81 18.32
C PHE A 100 1.81 8.31 19.72
N PHE A 101 2.09 7.54 20.77
CA PHE A 101 1.90 7.93 22.17
C PHE A 101 2.71 9.18 22.56
N GLU A 102 3.88 9.36 21.96
CA GLU A 102 4.78 10.47 22.26
C GLU A 102 4.56 11.67 21.32
N TRP A 103 3.61 11.58 20.38
CA TRP A 103 3.34 12.66 19.42
C TRP A 103 2.56 13.82 20.05
N GLY A 104 1.99 13.63 21.25
CA GLY A 104 1.19 14.65 21.93
C GLY A 104 -0.12 14.97 21.23
N ILE A 105 -0.63 14.06 20.39
CA ILE A 105 -1.93 14.20 19.73
C ILE A 105 -3.00 13.71 20.71
N GLU A 106 -3.68 14.64 21.35
CA GLU A 106 -4.86 14.36 22.15
C GLU A 106 -6.08 14.24 21.22
N LEU A 107 -6.50 13.00 20.96
CA LEU A 107 -7.74 12.71 20.25
C LEU A 107 -8.92 12.94 21.20
N ASN A 108 -9.36 14.20 21.33
CA ASN A 108 -10.44 14.58 22.27
C ASN A 108 -11.81 13.96 21.95
N GLU A 109 -12.01 13.46 20.74
CA GLU A 109 -13.29 12.89 20.32
C GLU A 109 -13.14 11.41 19.94
N THR A 110 -14.05 10.58 20.45
CA THR A 110 -14.15 9.19 20.01
C THR A 110 -14.57 9.19 18.56
N TYR A 111 -13.70 8.71 17.66
CA TYR A 111 -14.04 8.59 16.25
C TYR A 111 -15.29 7.72 16.10
N PRO A 112 -16.42 8.24 15.59
CA PRO A 112 -17.60 7.43 15.37
C PRO A 112 -17.28 6.46 14.24
N MET A 113 -17.02 5.19 14.58
CA MET A 113 -16.88 4.16 13.56
C MET A 113 -18.12 4.20 12.67
N ARG A 114 -17.92 4.28 11.35
CA ARG A 114 -19.01 4.12 10.39
C ARG A 114 -19.59 2.72 10.56
N GLN A 115 -20.65 2.61 11.32
CA GLN A 115 -21.43 1.39 11.40
C GLN A 115 -22.03 1.15 10.01
N ALA A 116 -21.78 -0.03 9.45
CA ALA A 116 -22.47 -0.51 8.25
C ALA A 116 -23.93 -0.83 8.63
N VAL A 117 -24.69 0.20 9.01
CA VAL A 117 -26.12 0.06 9.27
C VAL A 117 -26.80 -0.06 7.92
N VAL A 118 -27.46 -1.19 7.69
CA VAL A 118 -28.42 -1.34 6.59
C VAL A 118 -29.49 -0.29 6.84
N ARG A 119 -29.39 0.86 6.17
CA ARG A 119 -30.41 1.90 6.25
C ARG A 119 -31.72 1.26 5.80
N LYS A 120 -32.77 1.39 6.61
CA LYS A 120 -34.10 0.90 6.24
C LYS A 120 -34.58 1.75 5.06
N VAL A 121 -34.39 1.25 3.85
CA VAL A 121 -34.84 1.90 2.62
C VAL A 121 -36.33 1.66 2.50
N ASN A 122 -37.14 2.66 2.85
CA ASN A 122 -38.55 2.65 2.51
C ASN A 122 -38.69 3.08 1.05
N TYR A 123 -39.28 2.21 0.25
CA TYR A 123 -39.63 2.52 -1.14
C TYR A 123 -41.00 3.21 -1.15
N GLU A 124 -41.05 4.43 -1.67
CA GLU A 124 -42.30 5.10 -2.03
C GLU A 124 -42.57 4.95 -3.54
N ASN A 125 -43.84 5.09 -3.91
CA ASN A 125 -44.25 5.08 -5.31
C ASN A 125 -43.71 6.31 -6.06
N LYS A 126 -43.60 6.20 -7.39
CA LYS A 126 -43.04 7.26 -8.26
C LYS A 126 -43.71 8.63 -8.08
N LYS A 127 -45.05 8.66 -8.01
CA LYS A 127 -45.84 9.90 -7.95
C LYS A 127 -45.53 10.79 -6.72
N PRO A 128 -45.60 10.28 -5.47
CA PRO A 128 -45.29 11.11 -4.30
C PRO A 128 -43.83 11.57 -4.28
N ILE A 129 -42.89 10.78 -4.82
CA ILE A 129 -41.49 11.16 -4.93
C ILE A 129 -41.32 12.36 -5.88
N GLU A 130 -41.97 12.33 -7.05
CA GLU A 130 -41.92 13.43 -8.02
C GLU A 130 -42.52 14.72 -7.46
N GLU A 131 -43.65 14.62 -6.75
CA GLU A 131 -44.29 15.76 -6.08
C GLU A 131 -43.40 16.35 -4.97
N ALA A 132 -42.79 15.49 -4.14
CA ALA A 132 -41.89 15.93 -3.07
C ALA A 132 -40.61 16.59 -3.62
N ILE A 133 -40.05 16.06 -4.72
CA ILE A 133 -38.90 16.65 -5.41
C ILE A 133 -39.27 18.01 -6.00
N ALA A 134 -40.41 18.11 -6.71
CA ALA A 134 -40.88 19.36 -7.29
C ALA A 134 -41.17 20.42 -6.22
N LYS A 135 -41.69 20.01 -5.05
CA LYS A 135 -41.95 20.90 -3.91
C LYS A 135 -40.66 21.36 -3.21
N LYS A 136 -39.64 20.50 -3.11
CA LYS A 136 -38.39 20.78 -2.38
C LYS A 136 -37.35 21.51 -3.23
N TYR A 137 -37.25 21.19 -4.51
CA TYR A 137 -36.23 21.70 -5.42
C TYR A 137 -36.79 22.56 -6.57
N GLY A 138 -38.12 22.72 -6.64
CA GLY A 138 -38.79 23.39 -7.77
C GLY A 138 -38.97 22.46 -8.97
N LEU A 139 -39.80 22.88 -9.93
CA LEU A 139 -39.97 22.18 -11.20
C LEU A 139 -38.62 22.11 -11.92
N PRO A 140 -38.18 20.93 -12.40
CA PRO A 140 -36.99 20.86 -13.24
C PRO A 140 -37.26 21.68 -14.51
N GLN A 141 -36.50 22.76 -14.70
CA GLN A 141 -36.45 23.45 -15.98
C GLN A 141 -35.76 22.51 -16.98
N ASN A 142 -36.58 21.85 -17.80
CA ASN A 142 -36.25 21.09 -19.01
C ASN A 142 -35.07 20.08 -18.95
N PRO A 143 -35.35 18.77 -18.87
CA PRO A 143 -34.39 17.76 -19.26
C PRO A 143 -34.53 17.46 -20.76
N LEU A 144 -33.76 18.17 -21.61
CA LEU A 144 -33.42 17.62 -22.92
C LEU A 144 -32.62 16.33 -22.71
N GLN A 145 -33.09 15.29 -23.38
CA GLN A 145 -32.59 13.92 -23.35
C GLN A 145 -31.08 13.83 -23.49
N GLN A 146 -30.42 13.16 -22.55
CA GLN A 146 -29.35 12.22 -22.90
C GLN A 146 -29.47 10.96 -22.05
N PRO A 147 -29.63 9.77 -22.65
CA PRO A 147 -29.53 8.53 -21.93
C PRO A 147 -28.05 8.32 -21.55
N VAL A 148 -27.70 8.54 -20.28
CA VAL A 148 -26.41 8.08 -19.75
C VAL A 148 -26.46 6.55 -19.72
N LYS A 149 -25.96 5.92 -20.78
CA LYS A 149 -25.67 4.48 -20.80
C LYS A 149 -24.62 4.21 -19.74
N ARG A 150 -25.02 3.70 -18.57
CA ARG A 150 -24.07 3.09 -17.65
C ARG A 150 -23.48 1.86 -18.34
N PRO A 151 -22.15 1.72 -18.48
CA PRO A 151 -21.57 0.45 -18.85
C PRO A 151 -21.98 -0.58 -17.78
N MET A 152 -22.54 -1.70 -18.22
CA MET A 152 -22.97 -2.79 -17.34
C MET A 152 -21.77 -3.24 -16.49
N GLN A 153 -21.82 -2.97 -15.19
CA GLN A 153 -20.93 -3.61 -14.22
C GLN A 153 -21.57 -4.94 -13.81
N GLU A 154 -20.75 -5.98 -13.75
CA GLU A 154 -21.09 -7.37 -13.49
C GLU A 154 -21.50 -7.61 -12.01
N GLN A 155 -22.49 -6.89 -11.52
CA GLN A 155 -23.06 -7.06 -10.18
C GLN A 155 -24.59 -7.21 -10.15
N ASP A 156 -25.26 -7.14 -11.30
CA ASP A 156 -26.71 -7.41 -11.43
C ASP A 156 -27.01 -8.89 -11.72
N LYS A 157 -26.28 -9.82 -11.11
CA LYS A 157 -26.69 -11.23 -11.04
C LYS A 157 -27.47 -11.41 -9.71
N PRO A 158 -28.74 -11.85 -9.73
CA PRO A 158 -29.45 -12.14 -8.49
C PRO A 158 -28.70 -13.27 -7.76
N LEU A 159 -28.45 -13.09 -6.45
CA LEU A 159 -28.00 -14.17 -5.57
C LEU A 159 -29.09 -15.24 -5.52
N CYS A 160 -29.01 -16.21 -6.41
CA CYS A 160 -29.87 -17.37 -6.44
C CYS A 160 -29.00 -18.63 -6.49
N ASN A 161 -29.19 -19.50 -5.49
CA ASN A 161 -28.79 -20.91 -5.42
C ASN A 161 -27.45 -21.26 -4.75
N ILE A 162 -27.36 -21.12 -3.43
CA ILE A 162 -26.39 -21.90 -2.62
C ILE A 162 -27.06 -23.12 -1.92
N SER A 163 -28.36 -23.35 -2.08
CA SER A 163 -29.05 -24.47 -1.43
C SER A 163 -29.24 -25.74 -2.29
N LYS A 164 -28.51 -25.93 -3.39
CA LYS A 164 -28.67 -27.12 -4.27
C LYS A 164 -27.42 -28.00 -4.48
N THR A 165 -26.45 -27.97 -3.57
CA THR A 165 -25.31 -28.92 -3.61
C THR A 165 -25.16 -29.77 -2.34
N MET A 166 -26.21 -29.91 -1.53
CA MET A 166 -26.25 -30.90 -0.44
C MET A 166 -27.55 -31.73 -0.44
N LYS A 167 -27.88 -32.31 -1.59
CA LYS A 167 -28.80 -33.46 -1.68
C LYS A 167 -28.23 -34.43 -2.72
N GLY A 168 -27.41 -35.36 -2.24
CA GLY A 168 -26.77 -36.35 -3.10
C GLY A 168 -25.73 -37.20 -2.39
N VAL A 169 -25.91 -37.49 -1.09
CA VAL A 169 -25.24 -38.63 -0.45
C VAL A 169 -26.25 -39.23 0.55
N GLU A 170 -27.21 -39.97 0.02
CA GLU A 170 -27.84 -41.07 0.75
C GLU A 170 -27.26 -42.39 0.21
N LYS A 171 -27.16 -43.35 1.13
CA LYS A 171 -26.30 -44.54 1.15
C LYS A 171 -26.62 -45.58 0.07
N SER A 172 -25.59 -46.34 -0.34
CA SER A 172 -25.75 -47.75 -0.75
C SER A 172 -24.57 -48.58 -0.22
N TYR A 173 -24.92 -49.74 0.33
CA TYR A 173 -24.07 -50.75 0.95
C TYR A 173 -23.32 -51.57 -0.10
N ASP A 174 -22.04 -51.83 0.14
CA ASP A 174 -21.40 -53.16 0.20
C ASP A 174 -19.99 -53.01 0.78
#